data_AF-A0A1B9G0I1-F1
#
_entry.id   AF-A0A1B9G0I1-F1
#
_cell.length_a   1.000
_cell.length_b   1.000
_cell.length_c   1.000
_cell.angle_alpha   90.00
_cell.angle_beta   90.00
_cell.angle_gamma   90.00
#
_symmetry.space_group_name_H-M   'P 1'
#
loop_
_entity.id
_entity.type
_entity.pdbx_description
1 polymer ?
#
loop_
_entity_poly.entity_id
_entity_poly.type
_entity_poly.pdbx_seq_one_letter_code
_entity_poly.pdbx_strand_id
1 'polypeptide(L)'
;MLDLTALRELISQGDHVIRIHDDTSLTKLNGDNEFVKMDYDDYGPGEAWFDRWCDLDAESKADGVCAHVTGRWGRGPGREYFVDDPWISTTSDLDWAIWEIARRLSRHEPVNEVKMSIIEKEGFWDLEHPYYRDCRDLHYNMHVPSFLQDAFDSDTCAVSQRAFLLAGQSYEVLYFGKIRAEQVLRTYTFTPNYLPCRLLPEWLGYGKTRAFSWLNNLIWDPHSTSFRLAEGLIMDKRSRLSC
;
A
#
# COMPACT_ATOMS: atom_id res chain seq x y z
N MET A 1 -2.52 -20.43 11.14
CA MET A 1 -2.59 -19.11 11.81
C MET A 1 -1.38 -18.32 11.36
N LEU A 2 -1.55 -17.06 10.97
CA LEU A 2 -0.45 -16.21 10.51
C LEU A 2 0.46 -15.84 11.69
N ASP A 3 1.76 -16.07 11.52
CA ASP A 3 2.81 -15.64 12.45
C ASP A 3 3.33 -14.27 12.00
N LEU A 4 3.04 -13.23 12.79
CA LEU A 4 3.41 -11.86 12.46
C LEU A 4 4.87 -11.55 12.72
N THR A 5 5.56 -12.33 13.56
CA THR A 5 7.01 -12.19 13.74
C THR A 5 7.71 -12.66 12.48
N ALA A 6 7.38 -13.86 12.00
CA ALA A 6 7.92 -14.39 10.76
C ALA A 6 7.56 -13.50 9.55
N LEU A 7 6.34 -12.96 9.49
CA LEU A 7 5.95 -12.04 8.43
C LEU A 7 6.72 -10.72 8.49
N ARG A 8 6.95 -10.16 9.69
CA ARG A 8 7.77 -8.95 9.85
C ARG A 8 9.20 -9.19 9.36
N GLU A 9 9.79 -10.32 9.73
CA GLU A 9 11.12 -10.73 9.25
C GLU A 9 11.15 -10.84 7.72
N LEU A 10 10.16 -11.53 7.13
CA LEU A 10 10.02 -11.69 5.69
C LEU A 10 9.95 -10.33 4.95
N ILE A 11 9.15 -9.39 5.45
CA ILE A 11 9.02 -8.05 4.85
C ILE A 11 10.31 -7.24 5.05
N SER A 12 10.97 -7.37 6.20
CA SER A 12 12.20 -6.64 6.51
C SER A 12 13.39 -7.02 5.63
N GLN A 13 13.35 -8.20 4.99
CA GLN A 13 14.35 -8.61 4.00
C GLN A 13 14.26 -7.76 2.72
N GLY A 14 13.15 -7.05 2.51
CA GLY A 14 12.97 -6.12 1.39
C GLY A 14 12.37 -6.77 0.14
N ASP A 15 12.23 -8.08 0.10
CA ASP A 15 11.74 -8.86 -1.05
C ASP A 15 10.21 -9.03 -1.06
N HIS A 16 9.49 -8.44 -0.11
CA HIS A 16 8.04 -8.59 0.01
C HIS A 16 7.35 -7.27 0.34
N VAL A 17 6.11 -7.12 -0.12
CA VAL A 17 5.21 -6.03 0.26
C VAL A 17 3.84 -6.57 0.62
N ILE A 18 3.02 -5.69 1.17
CA ILE A 18 1.64 -5.95 1.57
C ILE A 18 0.70 -5.13 0.68
N ARG A 19 -0.31 -5.78 0.11
CA ARG A 19 -1.48 -5.11 -0.48
C ARG A 19 -2.68 -5.25 0.44
N ILE A 20 -3.20 -4.12 0.92
CA ILE A 20 -4.47 -4.04 1.66
C ILE A 20 -5.59 -3.71 0.69
N HIS A 21 -6.66 -4.50 0.71
CA HIS A 21 -7.83 -4.27 -0.13
C HIS A 21 -9.12 -4.76 0.53
N ASP A 22 -10.23 -4.24 0.02
CA ASP A 22 -11.62 -4.54 0.39
C ASP A 22 -12.54 -4.25 -0.81
N ASP A 23 -13.84 -4.33 -0.61
CA ASP A 23 -14.85 -4.06 -1.63
C ASP A 23 -14.89 -2.59 -2.11
N THR A 24 -14.35 -1.65 -1.31
CA THR A 24 -14.23 -0.23 -1.66
C THR A 24 -12.92 0.12 -2.37
N SER A 25 -11.98 -0.82 -2.42
CA SER A 25 -10.67 -0.61 -3.02
C SER A 25 -10.77 -0.59 -4.55
N LEU A 26 -10.13 0.40 -5.18
CA LEU A 26 -10.11 0.52 -6.65
C LEU A 26 -9.50 -0.72 -7.32
N THR A 27 -8.44 -1.27 -6.71
CA THR A 27 -7.81 -2.53 -7.14
C THR A 27 -7.95 -3.56 -6.03
N LYS A 28 -8.79 -4.56 -6.30
CA LYS A 28 -9.02 -5.71 -5.43
C LYS A 28 -8.57 -6.98 -6.14
N LEU A 29 -8.29 -8.01 -5.35
CA LEU A 29 -7.93 -9.31 -5.87
C LEU A 29 -9.12 -9.89 -6.66
N ASN A 30 -8.90 -10.20 -7.94
CA ASN A 30 -9.92 -10.74 -8.83
C ASN A 30 -10.07 -12.27 -8.66
N GLY A 31 -10.90 -12.91 -9.49
CA GLY A 31 -11.13 -14.35 -9.47
C GLY A 31 -9.90 -15.19 -9.85
N ASP A 32 -8.94 -14.58 -10.55
CA ASP A 32 -7.70 -15.20 -11.03
C ASP A 32 -6.53 -14.99 -10.06
N ASN A 33 -6.80 -14.47 -8.86
CA ASN A 33 -5.80 -14.16 -7.83
C ASN A 33 -4.83 -13.03 -8.25
N GLU A 34 -5.29 -12.09 -9.08
CA GLU A 34 -4.49 -10.97 -9.58
C GLU A 34 -5.03 -9.63 -9.07
N PHE A 35 -4.20 -8.60 -9.07
CA PHE A 35 -4.65 -7.21 -8.95
C PHE A 35 -4.53 -6.55 -10.31
N VAL A 36 -5.63 -5.98 -10.81
CA VAL A 36 -5.66 -5.32 -12.12
C VAL A 36 -6.29 -3.95 -11.93
N LYS A 37 -5.58 -2.89 -12.35
CA LYS A 37 -6.08 -1.51 -12.32
C LYS A 37 -6.61 -1.05 -13.66
N MET A 38 -6.00 -1.51 -14.75
CA MET A 38 -6.40 -1.21 -16.12
C MET A 38 -6.86 -2.50 -16.79
N ASP A 39 -8.03 -2.46 -17.43
CA ASP A 39 -8.42 -3.51 -18.36
C ASP A 39 -7.43 -3.47 -19.52
N TYR A 40 -6.55 -4.46 -19.57
CA TYR A 40 -5.58 -4.63 -20.66
C TYR A 40 -6.29 -4.67 -22.02
N ASP A 41 -7.57 -5.06 -22.03
CA ASP A 41 -8.37 -5.21 -23.24
C ASP A 41 -8.80 -3.87 -23.86
N ASP A 42 -9.03 -2.82 -23.08
CA ASP A 42 -9.49 -1.51 -23.58
C ASP A 42 -8.37 -0.67 -24.21
N TYR A 43 -7.12 -0.93 -23.80
CA TYR A 43 -5.93 -0.22 -24.29
C TYR A 43 -5.15 -0.96 -25.38
N GLY A 44 -5.62 -2.14 -25.79
CA GLY A 44 -4.93 -3.04 -26.71
C GLY A 44 -3.75 -3.77 -26.04
N PRO A 45 -3.21 -4.82 -26.66
CA PRO A 45 -2.15 -5.63 -26.07
C PRO A 45 -0.92 -4.80 -25.69
N GLY A 46 -0.60 -4.79 -24.40
CA GLY A 46 0.75 -4.73 -23.81
C GLY A 46 1.54 -3.42 -23.91
N GLU A 47 1.59 -2.78 -25.08
CA GLU A 47 2.62 -1.78 -25.38
C GLU A 47 2.08 -0.35 -25.39
N ALA A 48 0.89 -0.10 -25.95
CA ALA A 48 0.45 1.26 -26.28
C ALA A 48 0.30 2.21 -25.06
N TRP A 49 -0.09 1.71 -23.89
CA TRP A 49 -0.29 2.54 -22.70
C TRP A 49 1.01 2.72 -21.91
N PHE A 50 1.86 1.69 -21.85
CA PHE A 50 3.19 1.80 -21.25
C PHE A 50 4.05 2.74 -22.09
N ASP A 51 3.97 2.66 -23.42
CA ASP A 51 4.66 3.57 -24.32
C ASP A 51 4.17 5.01 -24.08
N ARG A 52 2.85 5.24 -23.96
CA ARG A 52 2.31 6.54 -23.55
C ARG A 52 2.86 7.02 -22.21
N TRP A 53 2.97 6.12 -21.22
CA TRP A 53 3.55 6.46 -19.92
C TRP A 53 5.05 6.78 -20.04
N CYS A 54 5.80 5.99 -20.79
CA CYS A 54 7.22 6.20 -21.06
C CYS A 54 7.47 7.54 -21.76
N ASP A 55 6.58 7.91 -22.68
CA ASP A 55 6.58 9.17 -23.42
C ASP A 55 6.28 10.40 -22.54
N LEU A 56 5.75 10.21 -21.33
CA LEU A 56 5.56 11.32 -20.38
C LEU A 56 6.91 11.87 -19.90
N ASP A 57 6.99 13.19 -19.79
CA ASP A 57 8.08 13.84 -19.09
C ASP A 57 8.07 13.49 -17.57
N ALA A 58 9.19 13.77 -16.90
CA ALA A 58 9.37 13.45 -15.50
C ALA A 58 8.36 14.18 -14.59
N GLU A 59 7.98 15.41 -14.95
CA GLU A 59 7.01 16.23 -14.21
C GLU A 59 5.62 15.60 -14.25
N SER A 60 5.15 15.21 -15.43
CA SER A 60 3.86 14.56 -15.65
C SER A 60 3.77 13.20 -14.93
N LYS A 61 4.87 12.43 -14.93
CA LYS A 61 4.97 11.18 -14.16
C LYS A 61 4.84 11.45 -12.65
N ALA A 62 5.57 12.46 -12.15
CA ALA A 62 5.55 12.86 -10.74
C ALA A 62 4.17 13.37 -10.30
N ASP A 63 3.50 14.17 -11.14
CA ASP A 63 2.14 14.64 -10.92
C ASP A 63 1.14 13.48 -10.81
N GLY A 64 1.24 12.49 -11.71
CA GLY A 64 0.41 11.29 -11.67
C GLY A 64 0.57 10.51 -10.37
N VAL A 65 1.81 10.30 -9.92
CA VAL A 65 2.10 9.65 -8.63
C VAL A 65 1.57 10.48 -7.46
N CYS A 66 1.79 11.80 -7.44
CA CYS A 66 1.29 12.65 -6.36
C CYS A 66 -0.25 12.65 -6.29
N ALA A 67 -0.93 12.65 -7.43
CA ALA A 67 -2.38 12.55 -7.49
C ALA A 67 -2.89 11.23 -6.92
N HIS A 68 -2.23 10.11 -7.26
CA HIS A 68 -2.53 8.78 -6.72
C HIS A 68 -2.43 8.74 -5.19
N VAL A 69 -1.24 9.07 -4.67
CA VAL A 69 -0.93 8.97 -3.23
C VAL A 69 -1.83 9.88 -2.40
N THR A 70 -2.16 11.08 -2.91
CA THR A 70 -3.02 12.03 -2.19
C THR A 70 -4.52 11.73 -2.33
N GLY A 71 -4.89 10.68 -3.06
CA GLY A 71 -6.28 10.32 -3.33
C GLY A 71 -7.02 11.38 -4.13
N ARG A 72 -6.31 12.21 -4.90
CA ARG A 72 -6.88 13.23 -5.79
C ARG A 72 -7.24 12.63 -7.14
N TRP A 73 -8.00 11.54 -7.12
CA TRP A 73 -8.63 10.99 -8.31
C TRP A 73 -9.56 12.04 -8.93
N GLY A 74 -9.20 12.60 -10.08
CA GLY A 74 -10.08 13.43 -10.88
C GLY A 74 -10.58 14.75 -10.25
N ARG A 75 -9.84 15.37 -9.30
CA ARG A 75 -10.26 16.66 -8.69
C ARG A 75 -9.21 17.75 -8.84
N GLY A 76 -9.12 18.30 -10.04
CA GLY A 76 -8.58 19.63 -10.32
C GLY A 76 -9.41 20.30 -11.43
N PRO A 77 -9.81 21.58 -11.30
CA PRO A 77 -10.48 22.28 -12.37
C PRO A 77 -9.50 22.51 -13.53
N GLY A 78 -9.82 22.01 -14.72
CA GLY A 78 -9.21 22.47 -15.98
C GLY A 78 -8.00 21.70 -16.51
N ARG A 79 -7.67 20.53 -15.97
CA ARG A 79 -6.72 19.59 -16.60
C ARG A 79 -7.40 18.24 -16.68
N GLU A 80 -7.44 17.67 -17.88
CA GLU A 80 -7.75 16.26 -18.15
C GLU A 80 -6.65 15.40 -17.52
N TYR A 81 -6.56 15.41 -16.18
CA TYR A 81 -5.62 14.56 -15.47
C TYR A 81 -6.09 13.13 -15.64
N PHE A 82 -5.17 12.30 -16.14
CA PHE A 82 -5.26 10.84 -16.32
C PHE A 82 -6.54 10.24 -15.74
N VAL A 83 -7.49 9.98 -16.63
CA VAL A 83 -8.72 9.23 -16.34
C VAL A 83 -8.37 7.85 -15.76
N ASP A 84 -7.16 7.37 -16.03
CA ASP A 84 -6.69 6.07 -15.62
C ASP A 84 -5.43 6.21 -14.77
N ASP A 85 -5.62 6.34 -13.46
CA ASP A 85 -4.54 6.07 -12.53
C ASP A 85 -4.11 4.59 -12.68
N PRO A 86 -2.90 4.30 -13.16
CA PRO A 86 -2.45 2.93 -13.39
C PRO A 86 -1.96 2.25 -12.12
N TRP A 87 -1.78 2.97 -11.01
CA TRP A 87 -1.01 2.46 -9.91
C TRP A 87 -1.85 1.60 -8.94
N ILE A 88 -1.17 0.64 -8.33
CA ILE A 88 -1.67 -0.23 -7.27
C ILE A 88 -0.80 0.02 -6.03
N SER A 89 -1.39 0.61 -4.99
CA SER A 89 -0.69 0.88 -3.73
C SER A 89 -0.37 -0.40 -2.96
N THR A 90 0.87 -0.55 -2.53
CA THR A 90 1.31 -1.56 -1.56
C THR A 90 2.16 -0.89 -0.49
N THR A 91 2.51 -1.60 0.58
CA THR A 91 3.31 -1.09 1.69
C THR A 91 4.37 -2.11 2.10
N SER A 92 5.57 -1.66 2.44
CA SER A 92 6.58 -2.49 3.11
C SER A 92 6.59 -2.33 4.64
N ASP A 93 5.55 -1.75 5.23
CA ASP A 93 5.42 -1.54 6.67
C ASP A 93 4.24 -2.34 7.24
N LEU A 94 4.58 -3.38 8.01
CA LEU A 94 3.59 -4.22 8.67
C LEU A 94 2.82 -3.50 9.79
N ASP A 95 3.48 -2.60 10.53
CA ASP A 95 2.82 -1.84 11.61
C ASP A 95 1.78 -0.89 10.99
N TRP A 96 2.13 -0.23 9.88
CA TRP A 96 1.18 0.57 9.09
C TRP A 96 0.04 -0.28 8.54
N ALA A 97 0.35 -1.45 7.98
CA ALA A 97 -0.65 -2.32 7.40
C ALA A 97 -1.73 -2.75 8.41
N ILE A 98 -1.30 -3.16 9.61
CA ILE A 98 -2.22 -3.57 10.67
C ILE A 98 -3.04 -2.38 11.20
N TRP A 99 -2.43 -1.19 11.30
CA TRP A 99 -3.15 0.04 11.65
C TRP A 99 -4.24 0.36 10.62
N GLU A 100 -3.93 0.30 9.32
CA GLU A 100 -4.88 0.62 8.25
C GLU A 100 -6.04 -0.39 8.20
N ILE A 101 -5.75 -1.69 8.35
CA ILE A 101 -6.79 -2.73 8.46
C ILE A 101 -7.73 -2.43 9.63
N ALA A 102 -7.17 -2.14 10.81
CA ALA A 102 -7.97 -1.82 11.99
C ALA A 102 -8.81 -0.55 11.79
N ARG A 103 -8.24 0.48 11.15
CA ARG A 103 -8.93 1.73 10.84
C ARG A 103 -10.12 1.50 9.89
N ARG A 104 -9.94 0.72 8.82
CA ARG A 104 -11.02 0.43 7.86
C ARG A 104 -12.18 -0.36 8.50
N LEU A 105 -11.85 -1.34 9.36
CA LEU A 105 -12.83 -2.15 10.08
C LEU A 105 -13.57 -1.39 11.20
N SER A 106 -13.06 -0.23 11.63
CA SER A 106 -13.64 0.55 12.75
C SER A 106 -14.34 1.84 12.33
N ARG A 107 -14.51 2.10 11.02
CA ARG A 107 -15.24 3.28 10.52
C ARG A 107 -16.74 3.20 10.87
N HIS A 108 -17.43 4.34 10.82
CA HIS A 108 -18.88 4.42 11.02
C HIS A 108 -19.68 3.63 9.97
N GLU A 109 -19.18 3.58 8.74
CA GLU A 109 -19.61 2.65 7.70
C GLU A 109 -18.47 1.63 7.54
N PRO A 110 -18.36 0.63 8.44
CA PRO A 110 -17.27 -0.30 8.39
C PRO A 110 -17.46 -1.23 7.20
N VAL A 111 -16.37 -1.51 6.50
CA VAL A 111 -16.32 -2.68 5.64
C VAL A 111 -16.40 -3.93 6.52
N ASN A 112 -17.13 -4.94 6.08
CA ASN A 112 -17.28 -6.18 6.86
C ASN A 112 -15.97 -6.97 6.91
N GLU A 113 -15.13 -6.77 5.90
CA GLU A 113 -13.94 -7.57 5.65
C GLU A 113 -12.84 -6.70 5.04
N VAL A 114 -11.62 -6.87 5.51
CA VAL A 114 -10.41 -6.33 4.89
C VAL A 114 -9.45 -7.47 4.63
N LYS A 115 -8.86 -7.50 3.44
CA LYS A 115 -7.89 -8.50 3.02
C LYS A 115 -6.48 -7.92 3.00
N MET A 116 -5.52 -8.74 3.40
CA MET A 116 -4.10 -8.45 3.37
C MET A 116 -3.41 -9.49 2.49
N SER A 117 -2.90 -9.09 1.34
CA SER A 117 -2.18 -9.99 0.43
C SER A 117 -0.69 -9.73 0.54
N ILE A 118 0.09 -10.79 0.69
CA ILE A 118 1.55 -10.73 0.70
C ILE A 118 2.02 -10.94 -0.73
N ILE A 119 2.77 -9.97 -1.23
CA ILE A 119 3.25 -9.93 -2.60
C ILE A 119 4.77 -10.12 -2.56
N GLU A 120 5.25 -11.12 -3.28
CA GLU A 120 6.69 -11.27 -3.56
C GLU A 120 7.10 -10.18 -4.55
N LYS A 121 8.14 -9.41 -4.18
CA LYS A 121 8.82 -8.56 -5.14
C LYS A 121 9.67 -9.46 -6.01
N GLU A 122 9.35 -9.51 -7.29
CA GLU A 122 10.35 -9.94 -8.26
C GLU A 122 11.56 -8.98 -8.17
N GLY A 123 12.78 -9.51 -8.18
CA GLY A 123 14.00 -8.69 -8.06
C GLY A 123 14.05 -7.55 -9.10
N PHE A 124 14.94 -6.59 -8.92
CA PHE A 124 15.16 -5.53 -9.92
C PHE A 124 15.51 -6.15 -11.27
N TRP A 125 14.55 -6.19 -12.19
CA TRP A 125 14.80 -6.58 -13.57
C TRP A 125 15.16 -5.32 -14.35
N ASP A 126 16.29 -5.38 -15.03
CA ASP A 126 16.74 -4.34 -15.94
C ASP A 126 15.68 -4.13 -17.03
N LEU A 127 15.39 -2.87 -17.38
CA LEU A 127 14.37 -2.50 -18.38
C LEU A 127 14.67 -3.10 -19.78
N GLU A 128 15.88 -3.64 -19.97
CA GLU A 128 16.34 -4.26 -21.20
C GLU A 128 16.06 -5.78 -21.30
N HIS A 129 15.46 -6.44 -20.29
CA HIS A 129 15.28 -7.89 -20.32
C HIS A 129 14.20 -8.35 -21.35
N PRO A 130 14.53 -9.25 -22.31
CA PRO A 130 13.68 -9.54 -23.48
C PRO A 130 12.37 -10.30 -23.18
N TYR A 131 12.23 -10.89 -21.99
CA TYR A 131 10.99 -11.55 -21.54
C TYR A 131 9.93 -10.57 -20.99
N TYR A 132 10.22 -9.26 -20.97
CA TYR A 132 9.40 -8.22 -20.35
C TYR A 132 8.42 -7.52 -21.31
N ARG A 133 8.09 -8.15 -22.45
CA ARG A 133 7.05 -7.63 -23.35
C ARG A 133 5.64 -7.71 -22.74
N ASP A 134 5.40 -8.58 -21.76
CA ASP A 134 4.03 -8.93 -21.34
C ASP A 134 3.67 -8.63 -19.87
N CYS A 135 4.63 -8.26 -19.00
CA CYS A 135 4.36 -7.77 -17.64
C CYS A 135 5.43 -6.77 -17.23
N ARG A 136 5.12 -5.47 -17.38
CA ARG A 136 6.03 -4.39 -16.99
C ARG A 136 5.73 -3.93 -15.57
N ASP A 137 6.22 -4.73 -14.64
CA ASP A 137 6.28 -4.44 -13.23
C ASP A 137 7.23 -3.24 -13.02
N LEU A 138 6.70 -2.01 -13.12
CA LEU A 138 7.41 -0.81 -12.68
C LEU A 138 7.41 -0.82 -11.17
N HIS A 139 8.32 -1.59 -10.60
CA HIS A 139 8.61 -1.52 -9.18
C HIS A 139 9.21 -0.14 -8.96
N TYR A 140 8.43 0.77 -8.38
CA TYR A 140 9.02 1.82 -7.58
C TYR A 140 9.61 1.15 -6.33
N ASN A 141 10.65 0.31 -6.51
CA ASN A 141 11.52 -0.13 -5.43
C ASN A 141 12.50 1.01 -5.18
N MET A 142 11.91 2.09 -4.74
CA MET A 142 12.53 3.35 -4.44
C MET A 142 11.51 3.93 -3.47
N HIS A 143 11.89 3.96 -2.20
CA HIS A 143 11.50 4.86 -1.12
C HIS A 143 10.63 6.12 -1.40
N VAL A 144 9.62 6.16 -2.27
CA VAL A 144 9.06 7.42 -2.83
C VAL A 144 10.11 8.59 -2.88
N PRO A 145 11.28 8.39 -3.54
CA PRO A 145 12.54 9.07 -3.22
C PRO A 145 13.22 9.73 -4.41
N SER A 146 14.08 10.71 -4.15
CA SER A 146 14.93 11.45 -5.11
C SER A 146 14.22 11.99 -6.35
N PHE A 147 13.55 11.22 -7.20
CA PHE A 147 12.83 11.71 -8.36
C PHE A 147 11.72 12.72 -8.01
N LEU A 148 10.95 12.54 -6.92
CA LEU A 148 10.01 13.60 -6.48
C LEU A 148 10.77 14.81 -5.91
N GLN A 149 11.98 14.60 -5.38
CA GLN A 149 12.82 15.67 -4.87
C GLN A 149 13.53 16.44 -6.01
N ASP A 150 13.85 15.75 -7.11
CA ASP A 150 14.54 16.23 -8.30
C ASP A 150 13.54 16.85 -9.30
N ALA A 151 12.34 16.29 -9.40
CA ALA A 151 11.27 16.82 -10.23
C ALA A 151 10.65 18.09 -9.65
N PHE A 152 10.77 18.30 -8.33
CA PHE A 152 10.22 19.47 -7.65
C PHE A 152 11.31 20.27 -6.95
N ASP A 153 12.05 21.05 -7.73
CA ASP A 153 12.94 22.11 -7.22
C ASP A 153 12.18 23.06 -6.26
N SER A 154 12.92 23.75 -5.38
CA SER A 154 12.53 24.39 -4.08
C SER A 154 11.21 25.19 -3.91
N ASP A 155 10.37 25.36 -4.93
CA ASP A 155 9.02 25.94 -4.89
C ASP A 155 7.90 24.86 -4.91
N THR A 156 8.20 23.67 -4.37
CA THR A 156 7.35 22.47 -4.46
C THR A 156 5.88 22.72 -4.10
N CYS A 157 4.97 22.35 -5.00
CA CYS A 157 3.52 22.39 -4.79
C CYS A 157 3.13 21.64 -3.49
N ALA A 158 2.23 22.22 -2.69
CA ALA A 158 1.74 21.62 -1.44
C ALA A 158 1.17 20.20 -1.61
N VAL A 159 0.76 19.82 -2.83
CA VAL A 159 0.30 18.47 -3.17
C VAL A 159 1.45 17.46 -3.11
N SER A 160 2.60 17.77 -3.70
CA SER A 160 3.76 16.88 -3.75
C SER A 160 4.37 16.66 -2.37
N GLN A 161 4.46 17.72 -1.56
CA GLN A 161 4.88 17.59 -0.15
C GLN A 161 3.94 16.69 0.65
N ARG A 162 2.63 16.82 0.43
CA ARG A 162 1.64 15.96 1.08
C ARG A 162 1.76 14.52 0.61
N ALA A 163 1.95 14.28 -0.69
CA ALA A 163 2.17 12.95 -1.25
C ALA A 163 3.40 12.30 -0.60
N PHE A 164 4.52 13.02 -0.56
CA PHE A 164 5.75 12.57 0.07
C PHE A 164 5.55 12.18 1.54
N LEU A 165 4.88 13.04 2.32
CA LEU A 165 4.61 12.75 3.74
C LEU A 165 3.69 11.54 3.93
N LEU A 166 2.68 11.36 3.08
CA LEU A 166 1.76 10.22 3.16
C LEU A 166 2.47 8.91 2.79
N ALA A 167 3.14 8.89 1.65
CA ALA A 167 3.88 7.72 1.19
C ALA A 167 5.00 7.32 2.15
N GLY A 168 5.70 8.31 2.73
CA GLY A 168 6.75 8.06 3.72
C GLY A 168 6.21 7.46 5.02
N GLN A 169 4.99 7.82 5.45
CA GLN A 169 4.35 7.22 6.62
C GLN A 169 3.91 5.77 6.39
N SER A 170 3.55 5.42 5.16
CA SER A 170 3.09 4.07 4.81
C SER A 170 4.18 3.21 4.21
N TYR A 171 5.40 3.72 4.02
CA TYR A 171 6.44 3.07 3.19
C TYR A 171 5.82 2.53 1.89
N GLU A 172 5.11 3.40 1.18
CA GLU A 172 4.34 3.02 -0.01
C GLU A 172 5.24 2.53 -1.13
N VAL A 173 4.81 1.44 -1.76
CA VAL A 173 5.41 0.86 -2.97
C VAL A 173 4.31 0.77 -4.01
N LEU A 174 4.50 1.40 -5.16
CA LEU A 174 3.52 1.41 -6.24
C LEU A 174 3.86 0.34 -7.27
N TYR A 175 2.86 -0.47 -7.62
CA TYR A 175 2.88 -1.35 -8.78
C TYR A 175 2.11 -0.71 -9.92
N PHE A 176 2.49 -0.98 -11.16
CA PHE A 176 1.93 -0.34 -12.34
C PHE A 176 1.05 -1.33 -13.12
N GLY A 177 -0.23 -1.01 -13.27
CA GLY A 177 -1.20 -1.76 -14.08
C GLY A 177 -1.68 -3.05 -13.44
N LYS A 178 -0.77 -3.99 -13.13
CA LYS A 178 -1.09 -5.35 -12.71
C LYS A 178 -0.11 -5.90 -11.66
N ILE A 179 -0.62 -6.76 -10.78
CA ILE A 179 0.16 -7.69 -9.95
C ILE A 179 -0.36 -9.09 -10.28
N ARG A 180 0.53 -9.98 -10.75
CA ARG A 180 0.17 -11.32 -11.22
C ARG A 180 -0.13 -12.29 -10.08
N ALA A 181 -0.86 -13.35 -10.42
CA ALA A 181 -1.25 -14.39 -9.49
C ALA A 181 -0.06 -15.08 -8.81
N GLU A 182 1.04 -15.30 -9.55
CA GLU A 182 2.24 -15.95 -9.04
C GLU A 182 2.97 -15.12 -7.98
N GLN A 183 2.81 -13.79 -8.03
CA GLN A 183 3.41 -12.87 -7.06
C GLN A 183 2.59 -12.81 -5.77
N VAL A 184 1.29 -13.14 -5.82
CA VAL A 184 0.41 -13.15 -4.65
C VAL A 184 0.61 -14.45 -3.87
N LEU A 185 1.57 -14.43 -2.95
CA LEU A 185 1.94 -15.60 -2.17
C LEU A 185 0.78 -16.11 -1.30
N ARG A 186 0.12 -15.20 -0.58
CA ARG A 186 -0.99 -15.51 0.34
C ARG A 186 -1.89 -14.30 0.56
N THR A 187 -3.16 -14.55 0.82
CA THR A 187 -4.13 -13.55 1.27
C THR A 187 -4.76 -13.94 2.60
N TYR A 188 -4.77 -13.01 3.54
CA TYR A 188 -5.36 -13.14 4.85
C TYR A 188 -6.59 -12.26 4.96
N THR A 189 -7.62 -12.76 5.63
CA THR A 189 -8.91 -12.08 5.77
C THR A 189 -9.12 -11.64 7.21
N PHE A 190 -9.46 -10.37 7.40
CA PHE A 190 -9.69 -9.74 8.69
C PHE A 190 -11.13 -9.26 8.76
N THR A 191 -11.78 -9.51 9.90
CA THR A 191 -13.09 -8.92 10.21
C THR A 191 -13.04 -8.34 11.62
N PRO A 192 -14.06 -7.58 12.08
CA PRO A 192 -14.06 -7.07 13.44
C PRO A 192 -13.96 -8.18 14.51
N ASN A 193 -14.46 -9.38 14.21
CA ASN A 193 -14.53 -10.50 15.16
C ASN A 193 -13.54 -11.63 14.84
N TYR A 194 -12.85 -11.56 13.70
CA TYR A 194 -11.89 -12.58 13.28
C TYR A 194 -10.54 -11.95 12.96
N LEU A 195 -9.51 -12.45 13.64
CA LEU A 195 -8.11 -12.10 13.42
C LEU A 195 -7.35 -13.37 12.98
N PRO A 196 -6.79 -13.42 11.75
CA PRO A 196 -6.13 -14.62 11.22
C PRO A 196 -4.75 -14.88 11.84
N CYS A 197 -4.30 -14.03 12.75
CA CYS A 197 -2.98 -14.03 13.37
C CYS A 197 -3.06 -13.77 14.88
N ARG A 198 -1.92 -13.93 15.56
CA ARG A 198 -1.73 -13.40 16.91
C ARG A 198 -1.13 -12.00 16.80
N LEU A 199 -1.77 -10.99 17.40
CA LEU A 199 -1.20 -9.64 17.47
C LEU A 199 0.12 -9.67 18.23
N LEU A 200 1.06 -8.84 17.79
CA LEU A 200 2.32 -8.67 18.48
C LEU A 200 2.10 -7.95 19.82
N PRO A 201 2.86 -8.30 20.88
CA PRO A 201 2.64 -7.76 22.22
C PRO A 201 2.68 -6.23 22.29
N GLU A 202 3.51 -5.57 21.49
CA GLU A 202 3.64 -4.12 21.42
C GLU A 202 2.40 -3.41 20.85
N TRP A 203 1.51 -4.11 20.16
CA TRP A 203 0.27 -3.53 19.65
C TRP A 203 -0.90 -3.59 20.65
N LEU A 204 -0.76 -4.37 21.72
CA LEU A 204 -1.87 -4.58 22.67
C LEU A 204 -1.91 -3.49 23.74
N GLY A 205 -3.09 -3.09 24.21
CA GLY A 205 -3.25 -2.25 25.39
C GLY A 205 -2.88 -2.99 26.69
N TYR A 206 -2.52 -2.25 27.74
CA TYR A 206 -2.32 -2.84 29.07
C TYR A 206 -3.67 -3.26 29.67
N GLY A 207 -3.78 -4.51 30.11
CA GLY A 207 -4.93 -4.98 30.92
C GLY A 207 -6.28 -5.14 30.20
N LYS A 208 -6.33 -4.99 28.87
CA LYS A 208 -7.55 -5.21 28.07
C LYS A 208 -7.61 -6.65 27.58
N THR A 209 -8.20 -7.56 28.37
CA THR A 209 -8.37 -8.98 27.99
C THR A 209 -9.83 -9.42 27.89
N ARG A 210 -10.78 -8.49 27.91
CA ARG A 210 -12.22 -8.81 28.01
C ARG A 210 -13.10 -8.30 26.87
N ALA A 211 -12.53 -7.69 25.83
CA ALA A 211 -13.33 -7.20 24.71
C ALA A 211 -13.57 -8.29 23.66
N PHE A 212 -14.79 -8.32 23.09
CA PHE A 212 -15.23 -9.30 22.08
C PHE A 212 -14.50 -9.19 20.73
N SER A 213 -13.84 -8.06 20.46
CA SER A 213 -13.13 -7.77 19.21
C SER A 213 -11.66 -7.47 19.48
N TRP A 214 -10.79 -7.93 18.59
CA TRP A 214 -9.35 -7.64 18.65
C TRP A 214 -9.04 -6.15 18.50
N LEU A 215 -9.90 -5.40 17.81
CA LEU A 215 -9.79 -3.95 17.61
C LEU A 215 -9.73 -3.20 18.96
N ASN A 216 -10.54 -3.64 19.92
CA ASN A 216 -10.64 -3.03 21.24
C ASN A 216 -9.42 -3.32 22.13
N ASN A 217 -8.61 -4.31 21.76
CA ASN A 217 -7.41 -4.68 22.50
C ASN A 217 -6.16 -3.94 22.00
N LEU A 218 -6.27 -3.11 20.97
CA LEU A 218 -5.15 -2.31 20.45
C LEU A 218 -4.74 -1.22 21.46
N ILE A 219 -3.45 -0.84 21.42
CA ILE A 219 -2.90 0.26 22.23
C ILE A 219 -3.30 1.64 21.69
N TRP A 220 -3.75 1.70 20.44
CA TRP A 220 -4.36 2.87 19.83
C TRP A 220 -5.87 2.67 19.64
N ASP A 221 -6.60 3.78 19.46
CA ASP A 221 -7.98 3.75 19.00
C ASP A 221 -7.99 3.75 17.46
N PRO A 222 -8.41 2.66 16.79
CA PRO A 222 -8.38 2.57 15.34
C PRO A 222 -9.33 3.56 14.65
N HIS A 223 -10.32 4.11 15.36
CA HIS A 223 -11.26 5.06 14.78
C HIS A 223 -10.66 6.48 14.66
N SER A 224 -9.86 6.89 15.63
CA SER A 224 -9.45 8.29 15.80
C SER A 224 -7.93 8.53 15.81
N THR A 225 -7.12 7.50 16.08
CA THR A 225 -5.67 7.65 16.24
C THR A 225 -4.99 7.64 14.86
N SER A 226 -4.29 8.71 14.53
CA SER A 226 -3.45 8.76 13.31
C SER A 226 -2.31 7.75 13.39
N PHE A 227 -1.81 7.28 12.23
CA PHE A 227 -0.74 6.29 12.21
C PHE A 227 0.51 6.77 12.96
N ARG A 228 0.94 8.03 12.77
CA ARG A 228 2.09 8.60 13.46
C ARG A 228 1.97 8.52 15.00
N LEU A 229 0.78 8.73 15.55
CA LEU A 229 0.56 8.59 16.99
C LEU A 229 0.56 7.11 17.41
N ALA A 230 -0.09 6.24 16.63
CA ALA A 230 -0.08 4.81 16.87
C ALA A 230 1.35 4.24 16.85
N GLU A 231 2.15 4.60 15.85
CA GLU A 231 3.57 4.23 15.74
C GLU A 231 4.36 4.65 16.99
N GLY A 232 4.18 5.89 17.46
CA GLY A 232 4.82 6.36 18.70
C GLY A 232 4.46 5.49 19.92
N LEU A 233 3.20 5.08 20.05
CA LEU A 233 2.74 4.17 21.12
C LEU A 233 3.35 2.77 20.99
N ILE A 234 3.44 2.26 19.76
CA ILE A 234 4.04 0.95 19.46
C ILE A 234 5.53 0.96 19.84
N MET A 235 6.25 2.01 19.45
CA MET A 235 7.69 2.14 19.73
C MET A 235 7.97 2.30 21.23
N ASP A 236 7.20 3.14 21.94
CA ASP A 236 7.30 3.26 23.41
C ASP A 236 7.05 1.90 24.08
N LYS A 237 6.01 1.17 23.68
CA LYS A 237 5.75 -0.15 24.25
C LYS A 237 6.83 -1.17 23.92
N ARG A 238 7.33 -1.20 22.67
CA ARG A 238 8.43 -2.07 22.24
C ARG A 238 9.68 -1.82 23.08
N SER A 239 10.02 -0.56 23.36
CA SER A 239 11.17 -0.21 24.20
C SER A 239 11.08 -0.78 25.62
N ARG A 240 9.88 -0.79 26.21
CA ARG A 240 9.62 -1.32 27.56
C ARG A 240 9.62 -2.85 27.63
N LEU A 241 9.26 -3.52 26.53
CA LEU A 241 9.27 -4.99 26.45
C LEU A 241 10.68 -5.56 26.26
N SER A 242 11.62 -4.75 25.78
CA SER A 242 13.03 -5.13 25.60
C SER A 242 13.88 -4.95 26.86
N CYS A 243 13.32 -4.40 27.94
CA CYS A 243 13.95 -4.26 29.27
C CYS A 243 13.55 -5.41 30.19
#